data_AF-A0A7Y0SNZ6-F1
#
_entry.id   AF-A0A7Y0SNZ6-F1
#
_cell.length_a   1.000
_cell.length_b   1.000
_cell.length_c   1.000
_cell.angle_alpha   90.00
_cell.angle_beta   90.00
_cell.angle_gamma   90.00
#
_symmetry.space_group_name_H-M   'P 1'
#
loop_
_entity.id
_entity.type
_entity.pdbx_description
1 polymer ?
#
loop_
_entity_poly.entity_id
_entity_poly.type
_entity_poly.pdbx_seq_one_letter_code
_entity_poly.pdbx_strand_id
1 'polypeptide(L)'
;DTAKTESVLIYTLEKFGKGDEILVLLQPTSPLRTTQHINEALELFIEKQALSVVSVTPCEHSPLWSNTLPEDGSMGGFMRPEALNRSQDLGEFYRLNGAIYIFDARDLLEQKKIRY
;
A
#
# COMPACT_ATOMS: atom_id res chain seq x y z
N ASP A 1 11.37 12.83 -12.79
CA ASP A 1 11.08 12.69 -11.35
C ASP A 1 11.53 11.31 -10.92
N THR A 2 12.57 11.22 -10.09
CA THR A 2 13.25 9.95 -9.73
C THR A 2 13.41 9.78 -8.22
N ALA A 3 12.87 10.71 -7.43
CA ALA A 3 12.95 10.64 -5.98
C ALA A 3 12.06 9.51 -5.46
N LYS A 4 12.62 8.64 -4.63
CA LYS A 4 11.82 7.62 -3.92
C LYS A 4 10.99 8.31 -2.85
N THR A 5 9.72 7.90 -2.71
CA THR A 5 8.81 8.39 -1.66
C THR A 5 9.47 8.36 -0.29
N GLU A 6 10.15 7.27 0.05
CA GLU A 6 10.89 7.09 1.30
C GLU A 6 11.87 8.24 1.61
N SER A 7 12.66 8.66 0.62
CA SER A 7 13.62 9.76 0.79
C SER A 7 12.94 11.09 1.07
N VAL A 8 11.76 11.32 0.46
CA VAL A 8 10.97 12.54 0.68
C VAL A 8 10.34 12.53 2.07
N LEU A 9 9.83 11.39 2.53
CA LEU A 9 9.24 11.27 3.87
C LEU A 9 10.28 11.50 4.98
N ILE A 10 11.45 10.85 4.86
CA ILE A 10 12.56 11.01 5.81
C ILE A 10 13.00 12.48 5.87
N TYR A 11 13.26 13.09 4.70
CA TYR A 11 13.61 14.51 4.63
C TYR A 11 12.57 15.41 5.29
N THR A 12 11.29 15.13 5.07
CA THR A 12 10.18 15.91 5.62
C THR A 12 10.11 15.78 7.14
N LEU A 13 10.23 14.57 7.68
CA LEU A 13 10.27 14.34 9.12
C LEU A 13 11.47 15.01 9.78
N GLU A 14 12.68 14.84 9.22
CA GLU A 14 13.89 15.45 9.77
C GLU A 14 13.83 16.99 9.76
N LYS A 15 13.25 17.57 8.71
CA LYS A 15 13.20 19.02 8.53
C LYS A 15 12.04 19.70 9.26
N PHE A 16 10.88 19.05 9.30
CA PHE A 16 9.63 19.68 9.75
C PHE A 16 8.90 18.92 10.86
N GLY A 17 9.10 17.60 10.96
CA GLY A 17 8.35 16.73 11.88
C GLY A 17 9.13 16.30 13.13
N LYS A 18 10.05 17.14 13.62
CA LYS A 18 10.86 16.81 14.79
C LYS A 18 9.97 16.71 16.03
N GLY A 19 9.81 15.49 16.55
CA GLY A 19 8.96 15.19 17.70
C GLY A 19 7.58 14.66 17.34
N ASP A 20 7.24 14.60 16.06
CA ASP A 20 6.02 13.93 15.61
C ASP A 20 6.14 12.42 15.85
N GLU A 21 5.06 11.81 16.30
CA GLU A 21 4.99 10.36 16.53
C GLU A 21 4.40 9.61 15.34
N ILE A 22 3.54 10.28 14.57
CA ILE A 22 2.79 9.67 13.46
C ILE A 22 2.96 10.51 12.20
N LEU A 23 3.35 9.86 11.11
CA LEU A 23 3.38 10.44 9.78
C LEU A 23 2.20 9.90 8.96
N VAL A 24 1.42 10.78 8.34
CA VAL A 24 0.34 10.40 7.40
C VAL A 24 0.64 10.95 6.01
N LEU A 25 0.92 10.07 5.06
CA LEU A 25 1.06 10.41 3.64
C LEU A 25 -0.29 10.28 2.93
N LEU A 26 -0.73 11.37 2.32
CA LEU A 26 -1.98 11.47 1.55
C LEU A 26 -1.65 11.88 0.12
N GLN A 27 -1.80 10.97 -0.85
CA GLN A 27 -1.50 11.30 -2.23
C GLN A 27 -2.65 12.06 -2.89
N PRO A 28 -2.37 13.12 -3.68
CA PRO A 28 -3.41 13.94 -4.31
C PRO A 28 -4.15 13.21 -5.45
N THR A 29 -3.60 12.10 -5.94
CA THR A 29 -4.19 11.22 -6.96
C THR A 29 -5.40 10.42 -6.47
N SER A 30 -5.76 10.54 -5.19
CA SER A 30 -6.92 9.88 -4.58
C SER A 30 -7.99 10.90 -4.12
N PRO A 31 -8.66 11.60 -5.05
CA PRO A 31 -9.61 12.68 -4.72
C PRO A 31 -10.88 12.19 -4.00
N LEU A 32 -11.20 10.89 -4.11
CA LEU A 32 -12.35 10.28 -3.44
C LEU A 32 -12.09 9.93 -1.97
N ARG A 33 -10.86 10.13 -1.47
CA ARG A 33 -10.54 9.94 -0.06
C ARG A 33 -11.21 11.02 0.77
N THR A 34 -12.06 10.61 1.71
CA THR A 34 -12.74 11.51 2.65
C THR A 34 -11.93 11.71 3.94
N THR A 35 -12.38 12.62 4.80
CA THR A 35 -11.86 12.76 6.17
C THR A 35 -12.18 11.54 7.03
N GLN A 36 -13.35 10.93 6.81
CA GLN A 36 -13.74 9.70 7.50
C GLN A 36 -12.74 8.57 7.27
N HIS A 37 -12.29 8.34 6.02
CA HIS A 37 -11.27 7.32 5.75
C HIS A 37 -9.95 7.57 6.48
N ILE A 38 -9.55 8.84 6.67
CA ILE A 38 -8.33 9.17 7.44
C ILE A 38 -8.52 8.81 8.91
N ASN A 39 -9.67 9.18 9.49
CA ASN A 39 -9.96 8.92 10.89
C ASN A 39 -9.99 7.40 11.16
N GLU A 40 -10.69 6.62 10.34
CA GLU A 40 -10.76 5.17 10.48
C GLU A 40 -9.37 4.52 10.38
N ALA A 41 -8.53 4.97 9.44
CA ALA A 41 -7.17 4.46 9.31
C ALA A 41 -6.27 4.82 10.50
N LEU A 42 -6.40 6.03 11.05
CA LEU A 42 -5.67 6.46 12.26
C LEU A 42 -6.13 5.71 13.50
N GLU A 43 -7.44 5.52 13.67
CA GLU A 43 -8.02 4.73 14.76
C GLU A 43 -7.47 3.30 14.72
N LEU A 44 -7.46 2.67 13.54
CA LEU A 44 -6.88 1.34 13.35
C LEU A 44 -5.38 1.30 13.71
N PHE A 45 -4.62 2.31 13.28
CA PHE A 45 -3.20 2.41 13.59
C PHE A 45 -2.95 2.45 15.11
N ILE A 46 -3.71 3.28 15.82
CA ILE A 46 -3.62 3.43 17.28
C ILE A 46 -4.08 2.16 18.00
N GLU A 47 -5.24 1.61 17.63
CA GLU A 47 -5.83 0.43 18.26
C GLU A 47 -4.89 -0.79 18.15
N LYS A 48 -4.27 -0.98 16.98
CA LYS A 48 -3.37 -2.11 16.74
C LYS A 48 -1.95 -1.87 17.24
N GLN A 49 -1.63 -0.67 17.73
CA GLN A 49 -0.25 -0.26 18.03
C GLN A 49 0.69 -0.57 16.85
N ALA A 50 0.21 -0.29 15.63
CA ALA A 50 0.88 -0.69 14.41
C ALA A 50 2.12 0.19 14.15
N LEU A 51 3.09 -0.36 13.42
CA LEU A 51 4.19 0.45 12.86
C LEU A 51 3.78 1.13 11.55
N SER A 52 2.82 0.54 10.83
CA SER A 52 2.23 1.13 9.63
C SER A 52 0.79 0.68 9.39
N VAL A 53 0.01 1.53 8.72
CA VAL A 53 -1.31 1.22 8.17
C VAL A 53 -1.37 1.75 6.74
N VAL A 54 -1.93 0.96 5.83
CA VAL A 54 -1.93 1.26 4.40
C VAL A 54 -3.33 1.00 3.84
N SER A 55 -3.88 1.98 3.11
CA SER A 55 -5.18 1.80 2.49
C SER A 55 -5.10 0.91 1.26
N VAL A 56 -6.06 0.00 1.17
CA VAL A 56 -6.22 -0.94 0.07
C VAL A 56 -7.66 -0.93 -0.44
N THR A 57 -7.86 -1.47 -1.63
CA THR A 57 -9.17 -1.72 -2.23
C THR A 57 -9.19 -3.14 -2.78
N PRO A 58 -10.33 -3.86 -2.72
CA PRO A 58 -10.46 -5.17 -3.35
C PRO A 58 -10.06 -5.13 -4.83
N CYS A 59 -9.44 -6.20 -5.29
CA CYS A 59 -9.13 -6.38 -6.71
C CYS A 59 -10.40 -6.75 -7.47
N GLU A 60 -10.68 -6.03 -8.57
CA GLU A 60 -11.81 -6.35 -9.46
C GLU A 60 -11.63 -7.74 -10.11
N HIS A 61 -10.39 -8.09 -10.43
CA HIS A 61 -9.99 -9.41 -10.90
C HIS A 61 -8.85 -9.94 -10.06
N SER A 62 -8.88 -11.23 -9.72
CA SER A 62 -7.81 -11.85 -8.93
C SER A 62 -6.45 -11.63 -9.61
N PRO A 63 -5.43 -11.16 -8.89
CA PRO A 63 -4.08 -11.03 -9.44
C PRO A 63 -3.50 -12.38 -9.87
N LEU A 64 -4.03 -13.50 -9.34
CA LEU A 64 -3.66 -14.84 -9.79
C LEU A 64 -4.10 -15.11 -11.24
N TRP A 65 -5.06 -14.35 -11.75
CA TRP A 65 -5.55 -14.40 -13.14
C TRP A 65 -4.86 -13.40 -14.07
N SER A 66 -3.67 -12.94 -13.67
CA SER A 66 -2.85 -12.04 -14.46
C SER A 66 -1.44 -12.61 -14.60
N ASN A 67 -0.84 -12.47 -15.78
CA ASN A 67 0.56 -12.76 -16.01
C ASN A 67 1.12 -11.88 -17.13
N THR A 68 2.44 -11.88 -17.31
CA THR A 68 3.08 -11.19 -18.43
C THR A 68 2.90 -12.00 -19.70
N LEU A 69 2.44 -11.35 -20.78
CA LEU A 69 2.37 -11.98 -22.10
C LEU A 69 3.80 -12.21 -22.63
N PRO A 70 4.21 -13.46 -22.93
CA PRO A 70 5.51 -13.72 -23.53
C PRO A 70 5.64 -13.11 -24.93
N GLU A 71 6.88 -12.88 -25.40
CA GLU A 71 7.13 -12.26 -26.71
C GLU A 71 6.55 -13.05 -27.88
N ASP A 72 6.45 -14.39 -27.75
CA ASP A 72 5.85 -15.27 -28.76
C ASP A 72 4.31 -15.28 -28.75
N GLY A 73 3.69 -14.58 -27.79
CA GLY A 73 2.25 -14.54 -27.60
C GLY A 73 1.61 -15.86 -27.14
N SER A 74 2.41 -16.86 -26.76
CA SER A 74 1.90 -18.17 -26.35
C SER A 74 1.18 -18.09 -25.01
N MET A 75 -0.01 -18.69 -24.95
CA MET A 75 -0.79 -18.85 -23.71
C MET A 75 -0.48 -20.16 -22.98
N GLY A 76 0.40 -21.00 -23.52
CA GLY A 76 0.81 -22.26 -22.88
C GLY A 76 1.49 -21.99 -21.54
N GLY A 77 0.90 -22.47 -20.45
CA GLY A 77 1.42 -22.23 -19.09
C GLY A 77 1.29 -20.78 -18.61
N PHE A 78 0.46 -19.96 -19.27
CA PHE A 78 0.25 -18.55 -18.89
C PHE A 78 -0.30 -18.41 -17.47
N MET A 79 -1.14 -19.34 -17.05
CA MET A 79 -1.74 -19.37 -15.72
C MET A 79 -0.94 -20.28 -14.79
N ARG A 80 -0.70 -19.82 -13.56
CA ARG A 80 -0.11 -20.67 -12.52
C ARG A 80 -1.11 -21.75 -12.10
N PRO A 81 -0.68 -22.98 -11.76
CA PRO A 81 -1.60 -24.07 -11.39
C PRO A 81 -2.58 -23.71 -10.27
N GLU A 82 -2.15 -22.92 -9.29
CA GLU A 82 -2.96 -22.49 -8.15
C GLU A 82 -4.13 -21.57 -8.56
N ALA A 83 -4.00 -20.93 -9.72
CA ALA A 83 -4.96 -20.01 -10.29
C ALA A 83 -6.02 -20.69 -11.18
N LEU A 84 -5.90 -22.01 -11.40
CA LEU A 84 -6.84 -22.80 -12.21
C LEU A 84 -8.14 -23.13 -11.46
N ASN A 85 -8.24 -22.76 -10.18
CA ASN A 85 -9.47 -22.85 -9.42
C ASN A 85 -10.49 -21.79 -9.87
N ARG A 86 -11.76 -22.00 -9.54
CA ARG A 86 -12.82 -21.03 -9.85
C ARG A 86 -12.60 -19.74 -9.05
N SER A 87 -13.00 -18.59 -9.59
CA SER A 87 -12.80 -17.28 -8.94
C SER A 87 -13.32 -17.22 -7.51
N GLN A 88 -14.48 -17.82 -7.24
CA GLN A 88 -15.07 -17.75 -5.90
C GLN A 88 -14.36 -18.64 -4.86
N ASP A 89 -13.49 -19.54 -5.32
CA ASP A 89 -12.65 -20.38 -4.45
C ASP A 89 -11.26 -19.74 -4.23
N LEU A 90 -10.91 -18.73 -5.04
CA LEU A 90 -9.73 -17.90 -4.85
C LEU A 90 -10.12 -16.80 -3.85
N GLY A 91 -9.50 -16.78 -2.68
CA GLY A 91 -9.80 -15.80 -1.63
C GLY A 91 -9.76 -14.34 -2.13
N GLU A 92 -10.30 -13.42 -1.34
CA GLU A 92 -10.33 -12.01 -1.73
C GLU A 92 -8.91 -11.41 -1.73
N PHE A 93 -8.55 -10.75 -2.83
CA PHE A 93 -7.28 -10.06 -2.97
C PHE A 93 -7.49 -8.55 -2.90
N TYR A 94 -6.51 -7.86 -2.33
CA TYR A 94 -6.51 -6.42 -2.16
C TYR A 94 -5.29 -5.82 -2.86
N ARG A 95 -5.48 -4.62 -3.43
CA ARG A 95 -4.40 -3.83 -4.02
C ARG A 95 -4.22 -2.53 -3.25
N LEU A 96 -2.97 -2.06 -3.16
CA LEU A 96 -2.67 -0.71 -2.68
C LEU A 96 -3.42 0.30 -3.56
N ASN A 97 -4.12 1.23 -2.93
CA ASN A 97 -4.90 2.24 -3.65
C ASN A 97 -4.25 3.63 -3.65
N GLY A 98 -3.15 3.83 -2.92
CA GLY A 98 -2.39 5.08 -2.89
C GLY A 98 -3.01 6.18 -2.03
N ALA A 99 -4.15 5.95 -1.38
CA ALA A 99 -4.89 7.02 -0.72
C ALA A 99 -4.28 7.45 0.62
N ILE A 100 -3.90 6.49 1.47
CA ILE A 100 -3.45 6.70 2.85
C ILE A 100 -2.30 5.75 3.17
N TYR A 101 -1.21 6.31 3.69
CA TYR A 101 -0.15 5.55 4.35
C TYR A 101 0.14 6.21 5.70
N ILE A 102 0.10 5.45 6.78
CA ILE A 102 0.40 5.91 8.13
C ILE A 102 1.63 5.15 8.62
N PHE A 103 2.55 5.85 9.27
CA PHE A 103 3.78 5.29 9.81
C PHE A 103 4.06 5.82 11.23
N ASP A 104 4.62 4.98 12.10
CA ASP A 104 5.34 5.48 13.28
C ASP A 104 6.57 6.23 12.78
N ALA A 105 6.66 7.52 13.15
CA ALA A 105 7.69 8.41 12.64
C ALA A 105 9.09 8.03 13.15
N ARG A 106 9.20 7.47 14.37
CA ARG A 106 10.48 7.05 14.96
C ARG A 106 10.98 5.78 14.27
N ASP A 107 10.11 4.79 14.09
CA ASP A 107 10.45 3.56 13.35
C ASP A 107 10.88 3.89 11.92
N LEU A 108 10.15 4.78 11.23
CA LEU A 108 10.53 5.19 9.88
C LEU A 108 11.90 5.88 9.83
N LEU A 109 12.22 6.75 10.79
CA LEU A 109 13.53 7.42 10.88
C LEU A 109 14.67 6.47 11.25
N GLU A 110 14.41 5.50 12.13
CA GLU A 110 15.39 4.50 12.55
C GLU A 110 15.71 3.52 11.43
N GLN A 111 14.66 2.93 10.83
CA GLN A 111 14.81 1.91 9.79
C GLN A 111 15.15 2.50 8.43
N LYS A 112 14.84 3.79 8.21
CA LYS A 112 14.96 4.50 6.93
C LYS A 112 14.34 3.70 5.78
N LYS A 113 13.21 3.02 6.03
CA LYS A 113 12.54 2.15 5.06
C LYS A 113 11.04 2.10 5.29
N ILE A 114 10.26 2.20 4.21
CA ILE A 114 8.81 1.97 4.25
C ILE A 114 8.53 0.46 4.41
N ARG A 115 7.63 0.11 5.34
CA ARG A 115 7.13 -1.25 5.56
C ARG A 115 5.60 -1.25 5.47
N TYR A 116 5.06 -2.23 4.75
CA TYR A 116 3.62 -2.44 4.55
C TYR A 116 3.17 -3.67 5.35
#